data_AF-A0A7Y5BIG1-F1
#
_entry.id   AF-A0A7Y5BIG1-F1
#
_cell.length_a   1.000
_cell.length_b   1.000
_cell.length_c   1.000
_cell.angle_alpha   90.00
_cell.angle_beta   90.00
_cell.angle_gamma   90.00
#
_symmetry.space_group_name_H-M   'P 1'
#
loop_
_entity.id
_entity.type
_entity.pdbx_description
1 polymer ?
#
loop_
_entity_poly.entity_id
_entity_poly.type
_entity_poly.pdbx_seq_one_letter_code
_entity_poly.pdbx_strand_id
1 'polypeptide(L)'
;MKKLKVATVVGTRPEIIRLSRVLAKLDEYCEHILIHTGQNYDYELNQIFFDELCIRKPDYFLNSAGNTGAETIGKVIISVDSVLAEVSPDALLVLGDTNSCLSVIPAKRRKIPVFHMEAGNRCFDERVPEEINRKIVDHTADINLTYSSIAREYLLREGLSPDKVIKIGSPMYEVLNHYKEKIESSTVLKKFNLKEKEYFVVSAHREENIDSEKNFKNLILILNTIAEKYGYPVIVSTHPRTSKKIQA
;
A
#
# COMPACT_ATOMS: atom_id res chain seq x y z
N MET A 1 15.08 -13.57 26.77
CA MET A 1 15.81 -13.39 25.49
C MET A 1 15.58 -11.95 25.01
N LYS A 2 16.59 -11.30 24.43
CA LYS A 2 16.40 -9.98 23.81
C LYS A 2 15.46 -10.15 22.61
N LYS A 3 14.36 -9.40 22.55
CA LYS A 3 13.47 -9.40 21.38
C LYS A 3 14.23 -8.84 20.18
N LEU A 4 13.97 -9.37 18.98
CA LEU A 4 14.47 -8.78 17.74
C LEU A 4 13.83 -7.41 17.53
N LYS A 5 14.62 -6.42 17.16
CA LYS A 5 14.15 -5.09 16.80
C LYS A 5 13.82 -5.04 15.32
N VAL A 6 12.55 -4.85 14.97
CA VAL A 6 12.09 -4.84 13.56
C VAL A 6 11.53 -3.47 13.24
N ALA A 7 12.07 -2.82 12.21
CA ALA A 7 11.47 -1.60 11.67
C ALA A 7 10.52 -1.96 10.52
N THR A 8 9.31 -1.41 10.50
CA THR A 8 8.39 -1.51 9.37
C THR A 8 8.17 -0.13 8.79
N VAL A 9 8.39 0.04 7.48
CA VAL A 9 8.15 1.31 6.78
C VAL A 9 6.87 1.21 5.96
N VAL A 10 5.97 2.17 6.15
CA VAL A 10 4.72 2.32 5.40
C VAL A 10 4.56 3.76 4.94
N GLY A 11 3.76 4.01 3.90
CA GLY A 11 3.45 5.39 3.50
C GLY A 11 2.07 5.62 2.92
N THR A 12 1.26 4.57 2.81
CA THR A 12 -0.07 4.62 2.19
C THR A 12 -1.08 3.77 2.96
N ARG A 13 -2.36 4.11 2.77
CA ARG A 13 -3.50 3.40 3.38
C ARG A 13 -3.55 1.91 3.02
N PRO A 14 -3.36 1.49 1.74
CA PRO A 14 -3.34 0.07 1.39
C PRO A 14 -2.26 -0.73 2.14
N GLU A 15 -1.08 -0.13 2.37
CA GLU A 15 -0.01 -0.78 3.13
C GLU A 15 -0.43 -1.00 4.59
N ILE A 16 -1.01 0.01 5.24
CA ILE A 16 -1.51 -0.07 6.63
C ILE A 16 -2.58 -1.16 6.77
N ILE A 17 -3.55 -1.21 5.84
CA ILE A 17 -4.63 -2.21 5.86
C ILE A 17 -4.05 -3.62 5.75
N ARG A 18 -3.19 -3.86 4.76
CA ARG A 18 -2.60 -5.18 4.48
C ARG A 18 -1.67 -5.64 5.58
N LEU A 19 -0.90 -4.73 6.17
CA LEU A 19 0.02 -5.05 7.27
C LEU A 19 -0.69 -5.10 8.63
N SER A 20 -1.92 -4.63 8.78
CA SER A 20 -2.59 -4.49 10.08
C SER A 20 -2.43 -5.70 11.02
N ARG A 21 -2.53 -6.92 10.49
CA ARG A 21 -2.34 -8.16 11.28
C ARG A 21 -0.89 -8.55 11.49
N VAL A 22 -0.01 -8.22 10.54
CA VAL A 22 1.44 -8.38 10.68
C VAL A 22 2.00 -7.44 11.74
N LEU A 23 1.59 -6.16 11.73
CA LEU A 23 2.02 -5.16 12.72
C LEU A 23 1.64 -5.60 14.14
N ALA A 24 0.41 -6.08 14.33
CA ALA A 24 -0.03 -6.58 15.63
C ALA A 24 0.83 -7.77 16.13
N LYS A 25 1.27 -8.64 15.23
CA LYS A 25 2.17 -9.76 15.57
C LYS A 25 3.60 -9.31 15.84
N LEU A 26 4.11 -8.34 15.09
CA LEU A 26 5.41 -7.72 15.37
C LEU A 26 5.42 -7.00 16.72
N ASP A 27 4.34 -6.31 17.09
CA ASP A 27 4.21 -5.67 18.41
C ASP A 27 4.21 -6.70 19.56
N GLU A 28 3.61 -7.87 19.33
CA GLU A 28 3.57 -8.96 20.32
C GLU A 28 4.96 -9.60 20.54
N TYR A 29 5.64 -9.96 19.44
CA TYR A 29 6.82 -10.81 19.48
C TYR A 29 8.17 -10.08 19.31
N CYS A 30 8.17 -8.85 18.82
CA CYS A 30 9.37 -8.06 18.52
C CYS A 30 9.42 -6.74 19.34
N GLU A 31 10.57 -6.08 19.31
CA GLU A 31 10.66 -4.64 19.58
C GLU A 31 10.38 -3.93 18.25
N HIS A 32 9.09 -3.67 17.97
CA HIS A 32 8.65 -3.21 16.66
C HIS A 32 8.62 -1.68 16.58
N ILE A 33 9.26 -1.14 15.54
CA ILE A 33 9.32 0.29 15.25
C ILE A 33 8.56 0.55 13.96
N LEU A 34 7.45 1.27 14.04
CA LEU A 34 6.60 1.61 12.92
C LEU A 34 6.94 3.01 12.40
N ILE A 35 7.40 3.09 11.16
CA ILE A 35 7.82 4.31 10.49
C ILE A 35 6.82 4.63 9.40
N HIS A 36 6.15 5.78 9.50
CA HIS A 36 5.26 6.27 8.46
C HIS A 36 5.94 7.40 7.68
N THR A 37 6.13 7.22 6.36
CA THR A 37 6.87 8.19 5.55
C THR A 37 6.11 9.50 5.33
N GLY A 38 4.78 9.47 5.35
CA GLY A 38 3.96 10.66 5.07
C GLY A 38 4.03 11.11 3.61
N GLN A 39 4.37 10.21 2.68
CA GLN A 39 4.50 10.51 1.25
C GLN A 39 3.18 10.96 0.60
N ASN A 40 2.03 10.43 1.06
CA ASN A 40 0.71 10.67 0.49
C ASN A 40 -0.26 11.13 1.60
N TYR A 41 0.07 12.23 2.26
CA TYR A 41 -0.62 12.59 3.49
C TYR A 41 -1.78 13.57 3.31
N ASP A 42 -2.97 13.02 3.51
CA ASP A 42 -4.12 13.73 4.05
C ASP A 42 -4.31 13.23 5.49
N TYR A 43 -4.20 14.12 6.48
CA TYR A 43 -4.21 13.80 7.92
C TYR A 43 -5.51 13.12 8.34
N GLU A 44 -6.64 13.69 7.90
CA GLU A 44 -7.97 13.24 8.29
C GLU A 44 -8.25 11.83 7.74
N LEU A 45 -7.79 11.56 6.51
CA LEU A 45 -8.01 10.27 5.86
C LEU A 45 -7.15 9.13 6.40
N ASN A 46 -6.00 9.40 7.02
CA ASN A 46 -5.12 8.36 7.54
C ASN A 46 -5.43 7.98 8.99
N GLN A 47 -5.76 8.95 9.84
CA GLN A 47 -6.04 8.69 11.26
C GLN A 47 -7.23 7.73 11.44
N ILE A 48 -8.26 7.84 10.59
CA ILE A 48 -9.43 6.97 10.59
C ILE A 48 -9.03 5.49 10.45
N PHE A 49 -8.04 5.15 9.62
CA PHE A 49 -7.66 3.74 9.46
C PHE A 49 -6.88 3.20 10.64
N PHE A 50 -6.03 4.01 11.29
CA PHE A 50 -5.39 3.60 12.54
C PHE A 50 -6.44 3.32 13.62
N ASP A 51 -7.42 4.21 13.75
CA ASP A 51 -8.48 4.08 14.75
C ASP A 51 -9.41 2.90 14.42
N GLU A 52 -9.88 2.81 13.17
CA GLU A 52 -10.82 1.77 12.74
C GLU A 52 -10.22 0.36 12.71
N LEU A 53 -8.92 0.24 12.43
CA LEU A 53 -8.21 -1.03 12.44
C LEU A 53 -7.54 -1.30 13.80
N CYS A 54 -7.71 -0.40 14.78
CA CYS A 54 -7.09 -0.51 16.10
C CYS A 54 -5.56 -0.72 16.02
N ILE A 55 -4.92 -0.07 15.05
CA ILE A 55 -3.47 -0.07 14.87
C ILE A 55 -2.93 1.13 15.66
N ARG A 56 -1.90 0.89 16.47
CA ARG A 56 -1.23 1.98 17.21
C ARG A 56 -0.65 3.02 16.25
N LYS A 57 -0.43 4.23 16.77
CA LYS A 57 0.25 5.30 16.02
C LYS A 57 1.69 4.88 15.65
N PRO A 58 2.21 5.37 14.51
CA PRO A 58 3.61 5.16 14.15
C PRO A 58 4.53 5.83 15.18
N ASP A 59 5.69 5.23 15.42
CA ASP A 59 6.74 5.78 16.29
C ASP A 59 7.41 6.98 15.63
N TYR A 60 7.52 6.96 14.30
CA TYR A 60 8.07 8.05 13.49
C TYR A 60 7.13 8.45 12.36
N PHE A 61 6.96 9.75 12.17
CA PHE A 61 6.21 10.32 11.06
C PHE A 61 7.08 11.33 10.29
N LEU A 62 7.43 11.03 9.04
CA LEU A 62 8.55 11.69 8.35
C LEU A 62 8.19 12.87 7.46
N ASN A 63 6.90 13.10 7.17
CA ASN A 63 6.43 14.19 6.30
C ASN A 63 7.17 14.29 4.96
N SER A 64 7.46 13.15 4.32
CA SER A 64 8.34 13.07 3.15
C SER A 64 7.66 13.42 1.82
N ALA A 65 6.50 14.08 1.83
CA ALA A 65 5.83 14.54 0.62
C ALA A 65 6.67 15.61 -0.11
N GLY A 66 6.84 15.42 -1.42
CA GLY A 66 7.46 16.39 -2.32
C GLY A 66 6.49 16.86 -3.40
N ASN A 67 6.90 17.85 -4.20
CA ASN A 67 6.12 18.35 -5.32
C ASN A 67 6.18 17.41 -6.55
N THR A 68 7.21 16.55 -6.60
CA THR A 68 7.42 15.58 -7.66
C THR A 68 7.69 14.19 -7.09
N GLY A 69 7.53 13.15 -7.91
CA GLY A 69 7.90 11.78 -7.54
C GLY A 69 9.37 11.68 -7.11
N ALA A 70 10.29 12.29 -7.87
CA ALA A 70 11.72 12.28 -7.56
C ALA A 70 12.03 12.98 -6.22
N GLU A 71 11.41 14.13 -5.95
CA GLU A 71 11.58 14.85 -4.68
C GLU A 71 11.07 14.01 -3.49
N THR A 72 9.91 13.38 -3.66
CA THR A 72 9.31 12.50 -2.64
C THR A 72 10.21 11.30 -2.35
N ILE A 73 10.74 10.65 -3.39
CA ILE A 73 11.69 9.53 -3.28
C ILE A 73 12.95 9.97 -2.52
N GLY A 74 13.54 11.12 -2.90
CA GLY A 74 14.72 11.66 -2.23
C GLY A 74 14.47 11.93 -0.75
N LYS A 75 13.34 12.55 -0.41
CA LYS A 75 12.94 12.81 0.99
C LYS A 75 12.74 11.52 1.77
N VAL A 76 12.07 10.51 1.20
CA VAL A 76 11.90 9.19 1.83
C VAL A 76 13.27 8.57 2.17
N ILE A 77 14.20 8.56 1.21
CA ILE A 77 15.53 7.98 1.42
C ILE A 77 16.27 8.69 2.56
N ILE A 78 16.33 10.03 2.53
CA ILE A 78 17.05 10.84 3.53
C ILE A 78 16.44 10.68 4.93
N SER A 79 15.12 10.78 5.02
CA SER A 79 14.39 10.73 6.30
C SER A 79 14.45 9.34 6.94
N VAL A 80 14.24 8.27 6.16
CA VAL A 80 14.34 6.91 6.68
C VAL A 80 15.78 6.57 7.07
N ASP A 81 16.80 7.01 6.32
CA ASP A 81 18.20 6.79 6.70
C ASP A 81 18.53 7.36 8.09
N SER A 82 17.99 8.54 8.40
CA SER A 82 18.17 9.20 9.69
C SER A 82 17.56 8.38 10.84
N VAL A 83 16.35 7.85 10.65
CA VAL A 83 15.70 6.98 11.64
C VAL A 83 16.44 5.65 11.79
N LEU A 84 16.89 5.04 10.69
CA LEU A 84 17.64 3.78 10.75
C LEU A 84 18.99 3.95 11.48
N ALA A 85 19.63 5.12 11.39
CA ALA A 85 20.80 5.46 12.20
C ALA A 85 20.49 5.48 13.70
N GLU A 86 19.40 6.16 14.08
CA GLU A 86 18.99 6.33 15.47
C GLU A 86 18.56 4.99 16.10
N VAL A 87 17.68 4.27 15.40
CA VAL A 87 17.00 3.08 15.92
C VAL A 87 17.88 1.84 15.85
N SER A 88 18.72 1.73 14.80
CA SER A 88 19.57 0.58 14.49
C SER A 88 18.81 -0.76 14.59
N PRO A 89 17.78 -1.01 13.75
CA PRO A 89 16.98 -2.23 13.82
C PRO A 89 17.76 -3.46 13.32
N ASP A 90 17.38 -4.63 13.83
CA ASP A 90 17.92 -5.93 13.41
C ASP A 90 17.38 -6.37 12.04
N ALA A 91 16.22 -5.85 11.63
CA ALA A 91 15.62 -6.11 10.32
C ALA A 91 14.69 -4.96 9.88
N LEU A 92 14.51 -4.82 8.56
CA LEU A 92 13.53 -3.93 7.94
C LEU A 92 12.45 -4.74 7.22
N LEU A 93 11.19 -4.39 7.43
CA LEU A 93 10.03 -4.87 6.67
C LEU A 93 9.47 -3.75 5.79
N VAL A 94 9.27 -4.04 4.51
CA VAL A 94 8.54 -3.19 3.54
C VAL A 94 7.47 -4.01 2.83
N LEU A 95 6.43 -3.33 2.33
CA LEU A 95 5.32 -3.97 1.62
C LEU A 95 5.07 -3.31 0.26
N GLY A 96 5.11 -4.09 -0.80
CA GLY A 96 4.69 -3.68 -2.13
C GLY A 96 5.68 -2.73 -2.79
N ASP A 97 5.17 -1.72 -3.48
CA ASP A 97 5.91 -1.04 -4.55
C ASP A 97 5.75 0.49 -4.53
N THR A 98 5.35 1.05 -3.40
CA THR A 98 5.24 2.51 -3.26
C THR A 98 6.63 3.16 -3.16
N ASN A 99 6.72 4.49 -3.29
CA ASN A 99 8.00 5.19 -3.12
C ASN A 99 8.60 4.98 -1.71
N SER A 100 7.77 4.64 -0.70
CA SER A 100 8.24 4.27 0.64
C SER A 100 9.09 3.00 0.62
N CYS A 101 8.84 2.06 -0.29
CA CYS A 101 9.64 0.85 -0.41
C CYS A 101 11.07 1.13 -0.86
N LEU A 102 11.35 2.29 -1.48
CA LEU A 102 12.73 2.68 -1.80
C LEU A 102 13.58 2.98 -0.55
N SER A 103 12.98 2.98 0.65
CA SER A 103 13.69 2.90 1.93
C SER A 103 14.58 1.66 2.09
N VAL A 104 14.43 0.64 1.24
CA VAL A 104 15.39 -0.47 1.17
C VAL A 104 16.81 -0.02 0.82
N ILE A 105 16.96 1.10 0.08
CA ILE A 105 18.28 1.63 -0.31
C ILE A 105 19.11 2.03 0.92
N PRO A 106 18.65 2.93 1.82
CA PRO A 106 19.42 3.26 3.01
C PRO A 106 19.57 2.07 3.97
N ALA A 107 18.57 1.20 4.09
CA ALA A 107 18.68 -0.01 4.90
C ALA A 107 19.80 -0.94 4.42
N LYS A 108 19.89 -1.16 3.10
CA LYS A 108 20.94 -2.01 2.51
C LYS A 108 22.33 -1.41 2.70
N ARG A 109 22.48 -0.09 2.56
CA ARG A 109 23.74 0.61 2.83
C ARG A 109 24.19 0.47 4.29
N ARG A 110 23.24 0.35 5.21
CA ARG A 110 23.48 0.09 6.64
C ARG A 110 23.62 -1.40 6.98
N LYS A 111 23.56 -2.29 5.98
CA LYS A 111 23.64 -3.75 6.13
C LYS A 111 22.52 -4.32 7.02
N ILE A 112 21.37 -3.65 7.06
CA ILE A 112 20.18 -4.14 7.75
C ILE A 112 19.49 -5.14 6.83
N PRO A 113 19.22 -6.39 7.27
CA PRO A 113 18.47 -7.37 6.50
C PRO A 113 17.08 -6.85 6.12
N VAL A 114 16.73 -6.96 4.85
CA VAL A 114 15.45 -6.45 4.31
C VAL A 114 14.52 -7.60 3.94
N PHE A 115 13.29 -7.56 4.46
CA PHE A 115 12.18 -8.43 4.12
C PHE A 115 11.15 -7.64 3.30
N HIS A 116 10.86 -8.12 2.09
CA HIS A 116 9.92 -7.47 1.17
C HIS A 116 8.66 -8.31 1.02
N MET A 117 7.53 -7.84 1.56
CA MET A 117 6.21 -8.45 1.35
C MET A 117 5.56 -7.98 0.07
N GLU A 118 4.75 -8.84 -0.55
CA GLU A 118 4.16 -8.60 -1.89
C GLU A 118 5.21 -8.52 -3.00
N ALA A 119 6.34 -9.19 -2.80
CA ALA A 119 7.42 -9.24 -3.77
C ALA A 119 7.02 -9.94 -5.08
N GLY A 120 7.66 -9.54 -6.18
CA GLY A 120 7.56 -10.21 -7.47
C GLY A 120 6.32 -9.88 -8.31
N ASN A 121 5.56 -8.83 -7.97
CA ASN A 121 4.50 -8.33 -8.84
C ASN A 121 5.09 -7.81 -10.15
N ARG A 122 4.53 -8.20 -11.30
CA ARG A 122 4.96 -7.70 -12.62
C ARG A 122 3.73 -7.41 -13.47
N CYS A 123 3.72 -6.23 -14.08
CA CYS A 123 2.78 -5.91 -15.16
C CYS A 123 3.47 -5.79 -16.52
N PHE A 124 4.80 -5.84 -16.57
CA PHE A 124 5.62 -5.79 -17.79
C PHE A 124 5.43 -4.50 -18.62
N ASP A 125 4.96 -3.44 -17.97
CA ASP A 125 4.78 -2.12 -18.56
C ASP A 125 5.51 -1.08 -17.71
N GLU A 126 6.66 -0.63 -18.17
CA GLU A 126 7.52 0.31 -17.44
C GLU A 126 6.97 1.74 -17.42
N ARG A 127 5.86 2.01 -18.12
CA ARG A 127 5.12 3.27 -17.99
C ARG A 127 4.37 3.35 -16.65
N VAL A 128 4.15 2.21 -15.99
CA VAL A 128 3.56 2.14 -14.64
C VAL A 128 4.67 2.45 -13.63
N PRO A 129 4.61 3.57 -12.87
CA PRO A 129 5.68 3.98 -11.97
C PRO A 129 6.06 2.91 -10.94
N GLU A 130 5.06 2.16 -10.45
CA GLU A 130 5.27 1.07 -9.49
C GLU A 130 6.12 -0.07 -10.08
N GLU A 131 6.14 -0.28 -11.40
CA GLU A 131 6.98 -1.31 -12.04
C GLU A 131 8.48 -1.01 -11.87
N ILE A 132 8.87 0.27 -11.83
CA ILE A 132 10.24 0.69 -11.56
C ILE A 132 10.61 0.33 -10.11
N ASN A 133 9.74 0.69 -9.17
CA ASN A 133 9.96 0.43 -7.74
C ASN A 133 10.03 -1.07 -7.45
N ARG A 134 9.13 -1.88 -8.04
CA ARG A 134 9.13 -3.35 -7.88
C ARG A 134 10.49 -3.96 -8.16
N LYS A 135 11.07 -3.64 -9.32
CA LYS A 135 12.37 -4.19 -9.72
C LYS A 135 13.48 -3.78 -8.75
N ILE A 136 13.51 -2.51 -8.33
CA ILE A 136 14.52 -2.01 -7.38
C ILE A 136 14.39 -2.74 -6.04
N VAL A 137 13.17 -2.81 -5.49
CA VAL A 137 12.94 -3.36 -4.16
C VAL A 137 13.19 -4.85 -4.12
N ASP A 138 12.67 -5.60 -5.10
CA ASP A 138 12.84 -7.05 -5.19
C ASP A 138 14.32 -7.46 -5.26
N HIS A 139 15.13 -6.75 -6.06
CA HIS A 139 16.56 -7.05 -6.24
C HIS A 139 17.45 -6.50 -5.11
N THR A 140 16.93 -5.59 -4.29
CA THR A 140 17.67 -5.06 -3.13
C THR A 140 17.38 -5.86 -1.85
N ALA A 141 16.17 -6.40 -1.72
CA ALA A 141 15.73 -7.17 -0.57
C ALA A 141 16.56 -8.44 -0.35
N ASP A 142 16.72 -8.84 0.92
CA ASP A 142 17.41 -10.09 1.29
C ASP A 142 16.47 -11.29 1.20
N ILE A 143 15.21 -11.10 1.59
CA ILE A 143 14.14 -12.09 1.52
C ILE A 143 12.92 -11.48 0.86
N ASN A 144 12.45 -12.11 -0.21
CA ASN A 144 11.24 -11.74 -0.93
C ASN A 144 10.08 -12.68 -0.55
N LEU A 145 9.00 -12.10 -0.05
CA LEU A 145 7.83 -12.78 0.47
C LEU A 145 6.66 -12.58 -0.51
N THR A 146 6.43 -13.56 -1.38
CA THR A 146 5.46 -13.45 -2.46
C THR A 146 4.07 -13.93 -2.05
N TYR A 147 3.02 -13.33 -2.61
CA TYR A 147 1.64 -13.78 -2.36
C TYR A 147 1.21 -14.95 -3.24
N SER A 148 1.84 -15.11 -4.40
CA SER A 148 1.46 -16.14 -5.38
C SER A 148 2.67 -16.91 -5.88
N SER A 149 2.41 -18.12 -6.39
CA SER A 149 3.44 -18.87 -7.11
C SER A 149 3.88 -18.12 -8.38
N ILE A 150 2.98 -17.39 -9.05
CA ILE A 150 3.29 -16.62 -10.26
C ILE A 150 4.35 -15.55 -9.96
N ALA A 151 4.14 -14.75 -8.91
CA ALA A 151 5.10 -13.73 -8.50
C ALA A 151 6.45 -14.33 -8.09
N ARG A 152 6.44 -15.50 -7.43
CA ARG A 152 7.66 -16.25 -7.14
C ARG A 152 8.40 -16.65 -8.42
N GLU A 153 7.70 -17.20 -9.41
CA GLU A 153 8.32 -17.61 -10.67
C GLU A 153 8.93 -16.43 -11.44
N TYR A 154 8.33 -15.23 -11.36
CA TYR A 154 8.95 -14.03 -11.95
C TYR A 154 10.30 -13.71 -11.33
N LEU A 155 10.40 -13.73 -10.00
CA LEU A 155 11.67 -13.48 -9.31
C LEU A 155 12.74 -14.54 -9.63
N LEU A 156 12.35 -15.81 -9.73
CA LEU A 156 13.28 -16.87 -10.12
C LEU A 156 13.80 -16.69 -11.54
N ARG A 157 12.94 -16.27 -12.48
CA ARG A 157 13.35 -15.97 -13.87
C ARG A 157 14.28 -14.77 -13.95
N GLU A 158 14.18 -13.85 -13.00
CA GLU A 158 15.09 -12.71 -12.86
C GLU A 158 16.41 -13.08 -12.14
N GLY A 159 16.60 -14.34 -11.76
CA GLY A 159 17.86 -14.85 -11.20
C GLY A 159 17.96 -14.76 -9.67
N LEU A 160 16.86 -14.46 -8.96
CA LEU A 160 16.87 -14.50 -7.50
C LEU A 160 16.94 -15.92 -6.98
N SER A 161 17.69 -16.10 -5.89
CA SER A 161 17.93 -17.42 -5.29
C SER A 161 16.65 -18.01 -4.68
N PRO A 162 16.29 -19.29 -4.96
CA PRO A 162 15.03 -19.88 -4.50
C PRO A 162 14.82 -19.94 -2.98
N ASP A 163 15.89 -20.02 -2.20
CA ASP A 163 15.90 -19.99 -0.73
C ASP A 163 15.55 -18.61 -0.16
N LYS A 164 15.70 -17.56 -0.96
CA LYS A 164 15.37 -16.17 -0.61
C LYS A 164 13.99 -15.73 -1.12
N VAL A 165 13.27 -16.60 -1.83
CA VAL A 165 11.93 -16.30 -2.38
C VAL A 165 10.89 -17.24 -1.80
N ILE A 166 10.17 -16.78 -0.79
CA ILE A 166 9.24 -17.56 0.02
C ILE A 166 7.81 -17.14 -0.31
N LYS A 167 6.95 -18.11 -0.67
CA LYS A 167 5.53 -17.85 -0.90
C LYS A 167 4.77 -17.88 0.43
N ILE A 168 4.19 -16.76 0.82
CA ILE A 168 3.44 -16.60 2.09
C ILE A 168 1.92 -16.49 1.90
N GLY A 169 1.45 -16.21 0.68
CA GLY A 169 0.03 -15.91 0.45
C GLY A 169 -0.34 -14.46 0.81
N SER A 170 -1.52 -14.01 0.40
CA SER A 170 -2.01 -12.66 0.70
C SER A 170 -2.50 -12.56 2.15
N PRO A 171 -2.12 -11.52 2.92
CA PRO A 171 -2.62 -11.30 4.28
C PRO A 171 -4.09 -10.89 4.30
N MET A 172 -4.68 -10.54 3.14
CA MET A 172 -6.05 -10.03 3.08
C MET A 172 -7.09 -11.00 3.62
N TYR A 173 -6.88 -12.32 3.52
CA TYR A 173 -7.80 -13.29 4.11
C TYR A 173 -7.83 -13.17 5.64
N GLU A 174 -6.66 -13.02 6.27
CA GLU A 174 -6.56 -12.81 7.71
C GLU A 174 -7.15 -11.46 8.13
N VAL A 175 -6.84 -10.39 7.39
CA VAL A 175 -7.37 -9.05 7.62
C VAL A 175 -8.91 -9.06 7.56
N LEU A 176 -9.50 -9.59 6.49
CA LEU A 176 -10.95 -9.62 6.31
C LEU A 176 -11.66 -10.45 7.38
N ASN A 177 -11.10 -11.60 7.75
CA ASN A 177 -11.66 -12.44 8.81
C ASN A 177 -11.58 -11.76 10.17
N HIS A 178 -10.48 -11.06 10.48
CA HIS A 178 -10.33 -10.36 11.74
C HIS A 178 -11.34 -9.22 11.91
N TYR A 179 -11.62 -8.46 10.84
CA TYR A 179 -12.59 -7.36 10.87
C TYR A 179 -14.01 -7.76 10.45
N LYS A 180 -14.28 -9.06 10.30
CA LYS A 180 -15.56 -9.56 9.74
C LYS A 180 -16.77 -9.05 10.51
N GLU A 181 -16.77 -9.16 11.83
CA GLU A 181 -17.90 -8.71 12.67
C GLU A 181 -18.18 -7.21 12.48
N LYS A 182 -17.12 -6.40 12.43
CA LYS A 182 -17.23 -4.95 12.20
C LYS A 182 -17.79 -4.65 10.80
N ILE A 183 -17.34 -5.39 9.78
CA ILE A 183 -17.84 -5.26 8.40
C ILE A 183 -19.33 -5.62 8.34
N GLU A 184 -19.73 -6.75 8.94
CA GLU A 184 -21.12 -7.23 8.94
C GLU A 184 -22.06 -6.33 9.76
N SER A 185 -21.55 -5.65 10.79
CA SER A 185 -22.30 -4.67 11.58
C SER A 185 -22.49 -3.30 10.90
N SER A 186 -21.85 -3.07 9.74
CA SER A 186 -21.84 -1.78 9.06
C SER A 186 -23.25 -1.33 8.62
N THR A 187 -23.61 -0.10 8.96
CA THR A 187 -24.89 0.52 8.55
C THR A 187 -24.78 1.32 7.24
N VAL A 188 -23.72 1.10 6.45
CA VAL A 188 -23.40 1.91 5.26
C VAL A 188 -24.55 1.95 4.25
N LEU A 189 -25.27 0.85 4.04
CA LEU A 189 -26.42 0.80 3.14
C LEU A 189 -27.55 1.74 3.60
N LYS A 190 -27.85 1.76 4.91
CA LYS A 190 -28.85 2.68 5.48
C LYS A 190 -28.41 4.13 5.35
N LYS A 191 -27.13 4.42 5.63
CA LYS A 191 -26.55 5.77 5.56
C LYS A 191 -26.67 6.39 4.17
N PHE A 192 -26.49 5.58 3.12
CA PHE A 192 -26.58 6.02 1.73
C PHE A 192 -27.93 5.70 1.06
N ASN A 193 -28.92 5.23 1.82
CA ASN A 193 -30.23 4.80 1.31
C ASN A 193 -30.13 3.83 0.11
N LEU A 194 -29.23 2.84 0.22
CA LEU A 194 -28.98 1.82 -0.79
C LEU A 194 -29.70 0.51 -0.45
N LYS A 195 -30.14 -0.19 -1.48
CA LYS A 195 -30.70 -1.54 -1.37
C LYS A 195 -29.66 -2.57 -1.75
N GLU A 196 -29.60 -3.69 -1.02
CA GLU A 196 -28.66 -4.76 -1.30
C GLU A 196 -28.79 -5.24 -2.75
N LYS A 197 -27.66 -5.40 -3.46
CA LYS A 197 -27.56 -5.83 -4.86
C LYS A 197 -28.18 -4.90 -5.92
N GLU A 198 -28.67 -3.72 -5.52
CA GLU A 198 -29.24 -2.71 -6.43
C GLU A 198 -28.38 -1.44 -6.46
N TYR A 199 -27.05 -1.60 -6.56
CA TYR A 199 -26.11 -0.49 -6.71
C TYR A 199 -24.80 -0.97 -7.33
N PHE A 200 -24.06 -0.04 -7.92
CA PHE A 200 -22.68 -0.25 -8.35
C PHE A 200 -21.73 0.54 -7.44
N VAL A 201 -20.56 -0.03 -7.15
CA VAL A 201 -19.45 0.69 -6.50
C VAL A 201 -18.29 0.76 -7.48
N VAL A 202 -17.84 1.97 -7.75
CA VAL A 202 -16.74 2.24 -8.67
C VAL A 202 -15.63 2.98 -7.93
N SER A 203 -14.40 2.53 -8.14
CA SER A 203 -13.20 3.12 -7.56
C SER A 203 -12.20 3.36 -8.68
N ALA A 204 -11.97 4.61 -9.05
CA ALA A 204 -11.07 4.99 -10.15
C ALA A 204 -10.09 6.07 -9.68
N HIS A 205 -8.82 5.68 -9.54
CA HIS A 205 -7.77 6.55 -8.97
C HIS A 205 -6.50 6.66 -9.81
N ARG A 206 -6.32 5.79 -10.81
CA ARG A 206 -5.09 5.77 -11.61
C ARG A 206 -5.02 6.97 -12.54
N GLU A 207 -3.84 7.55 -12.68
CA GLU A 207 -3.61 8.79 -13.44
C GLU A 207 -4.04 8.65 -14.90
N GLU A 208 -3.74 7.51 -15.52
CA GLU A 208 -4.06 7.22 -16.92
C GLU A 208 -5.57 7.24 -17.23
N ASN A 209 -6.41 6.98 -16.22
CA ASN A 209 -7.87 7.02 -16.37
C ASN A 209 -8.44 8.44 -16.22
N ILE A 210 -7.75 9.33 -15.50
CA ILE A 210 -8.26 10.64 -15.09
C ILE A 210 -7.61 11.80 -15.87
N ASP A 211 -6.35 11.66 -16.26
CA ASP A 211 -5.59 12.74 -16.89
C ASP A 211 -5.70 12.76 -18.41
N SER A 212 -5.99 11.60 -19.03
CA SER A 212 -6.39 11.56 -20.43
C SER A 212 -7.84 11.99 -20.59
N GLU A 213 -8.07 13.08 -21.30
CA GLU A 213 -9.42 13.59 -21.60
C GLU A 213 -10.28 12.52 -22.30
N LYS A 214 -9.68 11.76 -23.22
CA LYS A 214 -10.36 10.66 -23.91
C LYS A 214 -10.79 9.57 -22.93
N ASN A 215 -9.88 9.11 -22.06
CA ASN A 215 -10.20 8.04 -21.11
C ASN A 215 -11.21 8.50 -20.06
N PHE A 216 -11.09 9.75 -19.60
CA PHE A 216 -12.02 10.33 -18.66
C PHE A 216 -13.43 10.46 -19.25
N LYS A 217 -13.57 10.97 -20.49
CA LYS A 217 -14.86 11.01 -21.20
C LYS A 217 -15.48 9.62 -21.36
N ASN A 218 -14.66 8.63 -21.73
CA ASN A 218 -15.12 7.25 -21.82
C ASN A 218 -15.57 6.69 -20.47
N LEU A 219 -14.87 7.00 -19.38
CA LEU A 219 -15.27 6.60 -18.03
C LEU A 219 -16.64 7.18 -17.68
N ILE A 220 -16.86 8.49 -17.89
CA ILE A 220 -18.15 9.13 -17.63
C ILE A 220 -19.26 8.51 -18.49
N LEU A 221 -19.00 8.27 -19.77
CA LEU A 221 -19.95 7.61 -20.66
C LEU A 221 -20.35 6.22 -20.12
N ILE A 222 -19.37 5.41 -19.71
CA ILE A 222 -19.62 4.07 -19.13
C ILE A 222 -20.49 4.18 -17.87
N LEU A 223 -20.18 5.10 -16.95
CA LEU A 223 -20.93 5.27 -15.71
C LEU A 223 -22.39 5.67 -15.99
N ASN A 224 -22.60 6.63 -16.90
CA ASN A 224 -23.95 7.06 -17.30
C ASN A 224 -24.72 5.92 -17.98
N THR A 225 -24.08 5.20 -18.90
CA THR A 225 -24.72 4.06 -19.59
C THR A 225 -25.10 2.95 -18.60
N ILE A 226 -24.27 2.67 -17.59
CA ILE A 226 -24.61 1.70 -16.53
C ILE A 226 -25.82 2.20 -15.72
N ALA A 227 -25.80 3.46 -15.29
CA ALA A 227 -26.89 4.05 -14.52
C ALA A 227 -28.22 4.02 -15.31
N GLU A 228 -28.21 4.43 -16.57
CA GLU A 228 -29.37 4.42 -17.47
C GLU A 228 -29.89 3.01 -17.74
N LYS A 229 -28.99 2.05 -18.00
CA LYS A 229 -29.37 0.68 -18.36
C LYS A 229 -30.01 -0.08 -17.20
N TYR A 230 -29.48 0.07 -15.98
CA TYR A 230 -29.93 -0.72 -14.83
C TYR A 230 -30.87 0.05 -13.90
N GLY A 231 -30.92 1.38 -14.00
CA GLY A 231 -31.71 2.22 -13.09
C GLY A 231 -31.22 2.19 -11.64
N TYR A 232 -29.98 1.73 -11.40
CA TYR A 232 -29.38 1.60 -10.07
C TYR A 232 -28.38 2.73 -9.79
N PRO A 233 -28.26 3.19 -8.54
CA PRO A 233 -27.25 4.16 -8.14
C PRO A 233 -25.83 3.63 -8.41
N VAL A 234 -24.98 4.52 -8.92
CA VAL A 234 -23.55 4.26 -9.12
C VAL A 234 -22.76 5.09 -8.12
N ILE A 235 -22.22 4.43 -7.10
CA ILE A 235 -21.41 5.05 -6.06
C ILE A 235 -19.96 5.11 -6.52
N VAL A 236 -19.49 6.31 -6.82
CA VAL A 236 -18.10 6.53 -7.27
C VAL A 236 -17.27 7.02 -6.09
N SER A 237 -16.37 6.16 -5.59
CA SER A 237 -15.31 6.56 -4.67
C SER A 237 -14.22 7.27 -5.47
N THR A 238 -14.09 8.58 -5.28
CA THR A 238 -13.19 9.43 -6.09
C THR A 238 -12.09 10.06 -5.23
N HIS A 239 -10.91 10.26 -5.81
CA HIS A 239 -9.89 11.12 -5.23
C HIS A 239 -10.33 12.60 -5.37
N PRO A 240 -10.02 13.51 -4.43
CA PRO A 240 -10.40 14.93 -4.54
C PRO A 240 -10.08 15.58 -5.89
N ARG A 241 -8.96 15.19 -6.51
CA ARG A 241 -8.58 15.60 -7.88
C ARG A 241 -9.62 15.21 -8.94
N THR A 242 -10.10 13.96 -8.90
CA THR A 242 -11.14 13.46 -9.81
C THR A 242 -12.47 14.14 -9.54
N SER A 243 -12.85 14.31 -8.27
CA SER A 243 -14.06 15.04 -7.88
C SER A 243 -14.10 16.45 -8.48
N LYS A 244 -12.98 17.18 -8.41
CA LYS A 244 -12.86 18.52 -9.01
C LYS A 244 -13.07 18.52 -10.52
N LYS A 245 -12.55 17.52 -11.23
CA LYS A 245 -12.75 17.37 -12.69
C LYS A 245 -14.19 17.00 -13.06
N ILE A 246 -14.91 16.26 -12.20
CA ILE A 246 -16.32 15.91 -12.42
C ILE A 246 -17.24 17.13 -12.18
N GLN A 247 -16.88 18.00 -11.24
CA GLN A 247 -17.68 19.17 -10.85
C GLN A 247 -17.44 20.42 -11.72
N ALA A 248 -16.38 20.44 -12.52
CA ALA A 248 -16.03 21.54 -13.43
C ALA A 248 -16.77 21.39 -14.77
#